data_AF-A0A2S4LWM0-F1
#
_entry.id   AF-A0A2S4LWM0-F1
#
_cell.length_a   1.000
_cell.length_b   1.000
_cell.length_c   1.000
_cell.angle_alpha   90.00
_cell.angle_beta   90.00
_cell.angle_gamma   90.00
#
_symmetry.space_group_name_H-M   'P 1'
#
loop_
_entity.id
_entity.type
_entity.pdbx_description
1 polymer ?
#
loop_
_entity_poly.entity_id
_entity_poly.type
_entity_poly.pdbx_seq_one_letter_code
_entity_poly.pdbx_strand_id
1 'polypeptide(L)' 'MSKRSLHPRSLAAQAMGKIDPLTRGVVTPIHIATTYIRDEDNAYSSGFVYGRPDNET' A
#
# COMPACT_ATOMS: atom_id res chain seq x y z
N MET A 1 -21.95 19.20 -0.45
CA MET A 1 -22.07 18.76 0.96
C MET A 1 -20.76 19.09 1.68
N SER A 2 -20.80 19.79 2.80
CA SER A 2 -19.59 20.06 3.59
C SER A 2 -19.08 18.74 4.21
N LYS A 3 -17.82 18.37 3.96
CA LYS A 3 -17.21 17.19 4.60
C LYS A 3 -17.10 17.48 6.09
N ARG A 4 -17.80 16.70 6.91
CA ARG A 4 -17.59 16.72 8.37
C ARG A 4 -16.15 16.36 8.67
N SER A 5 -15.49 17.16 9.51
CA SER A 5 -14.18 16.80 10.07
C SER A 5 -14.36 15.53 10.90
N LEU A 6 -13.59 14.49 10.56
CA LEU A 6 -13.60 13.23 11.29
C LEU A 6 -12.65 13.32 12.49
N HIS A 7 -13.00 12.64 13.57
CA HIS A 7 -12.09 12.50 14.70
C HIS A 7 -10.82 11.73 14.27
N PRO A 8 -9.61 12.05 14.78
CA PRO A 8 -8.37 11.36 14.39
C PRO A 8 -8.43 9.83 14.52
N ARG A 9 -9.12 9.32 15.55
CA ARG A 9 -9.35 7.87 15.72
C ARG A 9 -10.17 7.25 14.58
N SER A 10 -11.16 7.98 14.05
CA SER A 10 -11.95 7.52 12.90
C SER A 10 -11.10 7.47 11.63
N LEU A 11 -10.24 8.48 11.43
CA LEU A 11 -9.32 8.51 10.30
C LEU A 11 -8.31 7.34 10.36
N ALA A 12 -7.73 7.08 11.53
CA ALA A 12 -6.81 5.96 11.74
C ALA A 12 -7.49 4.60 11.47
N ALA A 13 -8.70 4.39 12.00
CA ALA A 13 -9.46 3.14 11.80
C ALA A 13 -9.85 2.89 10.32
N GLN A 14 -9.87 3.93 9.50
CA GLN A 14 -10.23 3.88 8.09
C GLN A 14 -9.01 4.01 7.16
N ALA A 15 -7.78 3.83 7.67
CA ALA A 15 -6.54 3.97 6.90
C ALA A 15 -6.43 5.30 6.15
N MET A 16 -6.92 6.40 6.74
CA MET A 16 -7.02 7.72 6.09
C MET A 16 -7.83 7.73 4.78
N GLY A 17 -8.62 6.69 4.53
CA GLY A 17 -9.35 6.47 3.27
C GLY A 17 -8.56 5.76 2.17
N LYS A 18 -7.32 5.28 2.43
CA LYS A 18 -6.60 4.40 1.50
C LYS A 18 -7.27 3.02 1.49
N ILE A 19 -7.48 2.48 0.29
CA ILE A 19 -8.02 1.13 0.07
C ILE A 19 -7.11 0.46 -0.95
N ASP A 20 -6.79 -0.82 -0.74
CA ASP A 20 -6.08 -1.60 -1.74
C ASP A 20 -6.89 -1.67 -3.06
N PRO A 21 -6.34 -1.22 -4.20
CA PRO A 21 -7.07 -1.18 -5.46
C PRO A 21 -7.47 -2.57 -5.96
N LEU A 22 -6.73 -3.63 -5.63
CA LEU A 22 -6.97 -4.97 -6.17
C LEU A 22 -8.03 -5.74 -5.36
N THR A 23 -7.86 -5.83 -4.04
CA THR A 23 -8.71 -6.66 -3.17
C THR A 23 -9.78 -5.86 -2.42
N ARG A 24 -9.73 -4.53 -2.49
CA ARG A 24 -10.62 -3.62 -1.74
C ARG A 24 -10.46 -3.72 -0.21
N GLY A 25 -9.34 -4.25 0.26
CA GLY A 25 -8.99 -4.29 1.68
C GLY A 25 -8.76 -2.89 2.27
N VAL A 26 -9.26 -2.68 3.50
CA VAL A 26 -8.97 -1.47 4.29
C VAL A 26 -7.60 -1.56 4.95
N VAL A 27 -7.24 -2.76 5.43
CA VAL A 27 -5.90 -3.05 5.95
C VAL A 27 -5.01 -3.45 4.77
N THR A 28 -3.80 -2.93 4.73
CA THR A 28 -2.83 -3.27 3.68
C THR A 28 -2.47 -4.77 3.75
N PRO A 29 -2.22 -5.42 2.61
CA PRO A 29 -1.74 -6.81 2.59
C PRO A 29 -0.39 -6.96 3.31
N ILE A 30 -0.08 -8.19 3.72
CA ILE A 30 1.26 -8.55 4.21
C ILE A 30 2.03 -9.18 3.04
N HIS A 31 3.09 -8.51 2.58
CA HIS A 31 3.90 -8.99 1.46
C HIS A 31 5.08 -9.84 1.96
N ILE A 32 4.86 -11.15 2.10
CA ILE A 32 5.88 -12.13 2.53
C ILE A 32 6.81 -12.47 1.36
N ALA A 33 7.64 -11.51 0.98
CA ALA A 33 8.64 -11.66 -0.08
C ALA A 33 9.90 -10.87 0.28
N THR A 34 11.06 -11.41 -0.10
CA THR A 34 12.34 -10.70 0.04
C THR A 34 12.73 -9.95 -1.23
N THR A 35 12.16 -10.31 -2.39
CA THR A 35 12.47 -9.72 -3.70
C THR A 35 11.23 -9.72 -4.60
N TYR A 36 11.29 -8.96 -5.70
CA TYR A 36 10.18 -8.71 -6.62
C TYR A 36 10.59 -8.96 -8.08
N ILE A 37 9.61 -9.26 -8.93
CA ILE A 37 9.83 -9.46 -10.37
C ILE A 37 10.27 -8.15 -11.01
N ARG A 38 11.26 -8.24 -11.91
CA ARG A 38 11.73 -7.14 -12.75
C ARG A 38 11.00 -7.13 -14.09
N ASP A 39 11.09 -6.01 -14.78
CA ASP A 39 10.72 -5.91 -16.19
C ASP A 39 11.61 -6.83 -17.05
N GLU A 40 11.16 -7.14 -18.27
CA GLU A 40 11.88 -8.04 -19.18
C GLU A 40 13.31 -7.55 -19.52
N ASP A 41 13.52 -6.23 -19.50
CA ASP A 41 14.81 -5.57 -19.71
C ASP A 41 15.62 -5.37 -18.41
N ASN A 42 15.17 -5.95 -17.29
CA ASN A 42 15.68 -5.78 -15.93
C ASN A 42 15.46 -4.39 -15.31
N ALA A 43 14.55 -3.57 -15.82
CA ALA A 43 14.12 -2.35 -15.14
C ALA A 43 13.20 -2.63 -13.93
N TYR A 44 12.96 -1.58 -13.13
CA TYR A 44 12.17 -1.60 -11.90
C TYR A 44 10.94 -0.68 -12.00
N SER A 45 10.14 -0.81 -13.05
CA SER A 45 8.98 0.06 -13.29
C SER A 45 7.94 0.03 -12.16
N SER A 46 7.87 -1.07 -11.39
CA SER A 46 7.00 -1.23 -10.24
C SER A 46 7.41 -0.41 -9.00
N GLY A 47 8.66 0.06 -8.95
CA GLY A 47 9.22 0.77 -7.80
C GLY A 47 9.72 -0.13 -6.66
N PHE A 48 9.63 -1.46 -6.80
CA PHE A 48 10.02 -2.42 -5.77
C PHE A 48 11.25 -3.23 -6.19
N VAL A 49 12.31 -3.24 -5.38
CA VAL A 49 13.56 -3.96 -5.67
C VAL A 49 13.79 -5.09 -4.66
N TYR A 50 13.84 -4.73 -3.38
CA TYR A 50 14.17 -5.67 -2.31
C TYR A 50 13.36 -5.34 -1.05
N GLY A 51 12.93 -6.37 -0.32
CA GLY A 51 12.01 -6.20 0.81
C GLY A 51 12.58 -5.38 1.98
N ARG A 52 13.92 -5.25 2.12
CA ARG A 52 14.50 -4.43 3.20
C ARG A 52 14.17 -2.93 3.05
N PRO A 53 14.44 -2.29 1.90
CA PRO A 53 14.07 -0.89 1.68
C PRO A 53 12.65 -0.68 1.15
N ASP A 54 12.08 -1.64 0.40
CA ASP A 54 10.93 -1.37 -0.47
C ASP A 54 9.67 -2.18 -0.11
N ASN A 55 9.59 -2.86 1.04
CA ASN A 55 8.34 -3.57 1.36
C ASN A 55 7.20 -2.57 1.59
N GLU A 56 6.06 -2.76 0.91
CA GLU A 56 4.89 -1.88 1.02
C GLU A 56 4.08 -2.09 2.31
N THR A 57 4.54 -2.96 3.21
CA THR A 57 3.93 -3.21 4.54
C THR A 57 4.66 -2.42 5.62
#